data_AF-A0A3G9JGN9-F1
#
_entry.id   AF-A0A3G9JGN9-F1
#
_cell.length_a   1.000
_cell.length_b   1.000
_cell.length_c   1.000
_cell.angle_alpha   90.00
_cell.angle_beta   90.00
_cell.angle_gamma   90.00
#
_symmetry.space_group_name_H-M   'P 1'
#
loop_
_entity.id
_entity.type
_entity.pdbx_description
1 polymer ?
#
loop_
_entity_poly.entity_id
_entity_poly.type
_entity_poly.pdbx_seq_one_letter_code
_entity_poly.pdbx_strand_id
1 'polypeptide(L)'
;MKDSLLGKYCIVTIGHVVSKIGEIKKVNNRTIHVDWGHKVMIYLNKDFRWIPMTKEEIEQQYKKSKFTAETLNRAAELGIEMK
;
A
#
# COMPACT_ATOMS: atom_id res chain seq x y z
N MET A 1 19.88 4.46 2.83
CA MET A 1 18.87 3.38 2.81
C MET A 1 17.48 3.81 3.33
N LYS A 2 17.09 5.11 3.30
CA LYS A 2 15.74 5.57 3.74
C LYS A 2 14.79 5.93 2.58
N ASP A 3 15.32 6.15 1.39
CA ASP A 3 14.54 6.46 0.18
C ASP A 3 13.83 5.28 -0.46
N SER A 4 14.21 4.03 -0.14
CA SER A 4 13.64 2.84 -0.79
C SER A 4 12.19 2.53 -0.41
N LEU A 5 11.55 3.38 0.39
CA LEU A 5 10.16 3.25 0.84
C LEU A 5 9.22 4.23 0.15
N LEU A 6 9.74 5.34 -0.38
CA LEU A 6 8.94 6.37 -1.01
C LEU A 6 8.36 5.83 -2.33
N GLY A 7 7.07 6.07 -2.59
CA GLY A 7 6.40 5.56 -3.79
C GLY A 7 6.15 4.05 -3.79
N LYS A 8 6.42 3.36 -2.68
CA LYS A 8 5.95 1.99 -2.45
C LYS A 8 4.55 1.98 -1.85
N TYR A 9 3.93 0.82 -1.92
CA TYR A 9 2.56 0.60 -1.49
C TYR A 9 2.51 -0.35 -0.31
N CYS A 10 1.52 -0.17 0.54
CA CYS A 10 1.22 -1.00 1.69
C CYS A 10 -0.16 -1.61 1.51
N ILE A 11 -0.27 -2.91 1.79
CA ILE A 11 -1.54 -3.62 1.67
C ILE A 11 -2.00 -4.09 3.04
N VAL A 12 -3.30 -3.89 3.31
CA VAL A 12 -4.00 -4.49 4.45
C VAL A 12 -4.85 -5.62 3.91
N THR A 13 -4.58 -6.84 4.38
CA THR A 13 -5.41 -8.01 4.12
C THR A 13 -6.27 -8.33 5.33
N ILE A 14 -7.54 -8.64 5.10
CA ILE A 14 -8.44 -9.22 6.11
C ILE A 14 -8.72 -10.65 5.65
N GLY A 15 -8.18 -11.63 6.38
CA GLY A 15 -8.17 -13.03 5.94
C GLY A 15 -7.40 -13.18 4.62
N HIS A 16 -8.09 -13.67 3.57
CA HIS A 16 -7.50 -13.91 2.25
C HIS A 16 -7.74 -12.78 1.24
N VAL A 17 -8.44 -11.71 1.66
CA VAL A 17 -8.91 -10.62 0.81
C VAL A 17 -8.13 -9.34 1.14
N VAL A 18 -7.73 -8.62 0.11
CA VAL A 18 -7.15 -7.29 0.20
C VAL A 18 -8.25 -6.29 0.51
N SER A 19 -8.15 -5.66 1.67
CA SER A 19 -9.12 -4.71 2.20
C SER A 19 -8.72 -3.27 1.90
N LYS A 20 -7.45 -2.90 2.08
CA LYS A 20 -6.97 -1.53 1.83
C LYS A 20 -5.62 -1.53 1.13
N ILE A 21 -5.41 -0.53 0.29
CA ILE A 21 -4.12 -0.21 -0.32
C ILE A 21 -3.76 1.21 0.07
N GLY A 22 -2.55 1.39 0.58
CA GLY A 22 -1.98 2.68 0.96
C GLY A 22 -0.71 2.96 0.16
N GLU A 23 -0.47 4.21 -0.20
CA GLU A 23 0.76 4.64 -0.86
C GLU A 23 1.64 5.40 0.13
N ILE A 24 2.93 5.08 0.18
CA ILE A 24 3.89 5.80 1.01
C ILE A 24 4.26 7.11 0.30
N LYS A 25 3.61 8.20 0.72
CA LYS A 25 3.83 9.55 0.16
C LYS A 25 5.04 10.25 0.75
N LYS A 26 5.38 9.97 2.02
CA LYS A 26 6.48 10.65 2.70
C LYS A 26 7.12 9.76 3.75
N VAL A 27 8.45 9.73 3.75
CA VAL A 27 9.25 9.01 4.74
C VAL A 27 10.19 10.02 5.40
N ASN A 28 9.99 10.22 6.69
CA ASN A 28 10.87 11.01 7.53
C ASN A 28 11.73 10.07 8.39
N ASN A 29 12.71 10.65 9.09
CA ASN A 29 13.63 9.90 9.94
C ASN A 29 12.89 9.04 11.00
N ARG A 30 11.80 9.57 11.58
CA ARG A 30 11.02 8.94 12.66
C ARG A 30 9.61 8.51 12.26
N THR A 31 9.07 8.99 11.14
CA THR A 31 7.68 8.77 10.75
C THR A 31 7.55 8.37 9.28
N ILE A 32 6.52 7.58 8.97
CA ILE A 32 6.15 7.16 7.62
C ILE A 32 4.69 7.57 7.40
N HIS A 33 4.43 8.32 6.34
CA HIS A 33 3.11 8.83 5.99
C HIS A 33 2.57 7.96 4.86
N VAL A 34 1.47 7.26 5.15
CA VAL A 34 0.81 6.36 4.21
C VAL A 34 -0.56 6.92 3.88
N ASP A 35 -0.79 7.15 2.60
CA ASP A 35 -2.05 7.62 2.04
C ASP A 35 -2.95 6.43 1.67
N TRP A 36 -4.00 6.21 2.45
CA TRP A 36 -4.97 5.13 2.23
C TRP A 36 -6.17 5.54 1.35
N GLY A 37 -6.07 6.66 0.62
CA GLY A 37 -7.10 7.22 -0.26
C GLY A 37 -8.15 8.05 0.45
N HIS A 38 -8.62 7.59 1.60
CA HIS A 38 -9.58 8.34 2.43
C HIS A 38 -8.88 9.23 3.47
N LYS A 39 -7.69 8.83 3.91
CA LYS A 39 -6.91 9.56 4.93
C LYS A 39 -5.43 9.19 4.87
N VAL A 40 -4.58 10.18 5.13
CA VAL A 40 -3.15 9.96 5.37
C VAL A 40 -2.94 9.59 6.83
N MET A 41 -2.40 8.40 7.07
CA MET A 41 -1.99 7.94 8.40
C MET A 41 -0.49 8.07 8.60
N ILE A 42 -0.09 8.49 9.79
CA ILE A 42 1.31 8.68 10.16
C ILE A 42 1.70 7.57 11.13
N TYR A 43 2.66 6.76 10.74
CA TYR A 43 3.22 5.68 11.55
C TYR A 43 4.61 6.05 12.02
N LEU A 44 5.01 5.55 13.19
CA LEU A 44 6.40 5.65 13.63
C LEU A 44 7.23 4.60 12.89
N ASN A 45 8.43 4.97 12.44
CA ASN A 45 9.32 4.09 11.68
C ASN A 45 9.61 2.78 12.46
N LYS A 46 9.83 2.88 13.77
CA LYS A 46 10.07 1.73 14.67
C LYS A 46 8.88 0.78 14.81
N ASP A 47 7.66 1.28 14.57
CA ASP A 47 6.40 0.53 14.72
C ASP A 47 5.78 0.20 13.35
N PHE A 48 6.49 0.47 12.26
CA PHE A 48 5.98 0.26 10.92
C PHE A 48 6.05 -1.22 10.56
N ARG A 49 4.90 -1.89 10.65
CA ARG A 49 4.76 -3.33 10.40
C ARG A 49 4.33 -3.68 8.97
N TRP A 50 4.06 -2.68 8.15
CA TRP A 50 3.63 -2.92 6.77
C TRP A 50 4.84 -3.26 5.90
N ILE A 51 4.64 -4.25 5.03
CA ILE A 51 5.65 -4.62 4.04
C ILE A 51 5.45 -3.70 2.83
N PRO A 52 6.42 -2.83 2.52
CA PRO A 52 6.33 -1.88 1.43
C PRO A 52 6.67 -2.61 0.12
N MET A 53 5.69 -2.73 -0.75
CA MET A 53 5.77 -3.45 -2.03
C MET A 53 5.73 -2.49 -3.20
N THR A 54 6.35 -2.86 -4.32
CA THR A 54 6.17 -2.11 -5.58
C THR A 54 4.84 -2.49 -6.25
N LYS A 55 4.41 -1.70 -7.24
CA LYS A 55 3.24 -2.04 -8.07
C LYS A 55 3.38 -3.45 -8.68
N GLU A 56 4.56 -3.78 -9.19
CA GLU A 56 4.85 -5.06 -9.86
C GLU A 56 4.73 -6.23 -8.88
N GLU A 57 5.23 -6.06 -7.65
CA GLU A 57 5.09 -7.07 -6.61
C GLU A 57 3.63 -7.29 -6.23
N ILE A 58 2.82 -6.23 -6.19
CA ILE A 58 1.39 -6.32 -5.87
C ILE A 58 0.65 -7.06 -6.98
N GLU A 59 0.91 -6.71 -8.24
CA GLU A 59 0.33 -7.35 -9.43
C GLU A 59 0.68 -8.84 -9.50
N GLN A 60 1.91 -9.22 -9.12
CA GLN A 60 2.34 -10.61 -9.10
C GLN A 60 1.80 -11.39 -7.89
N GLN A 61 1.80 -10.78 -6.71
CA GLN A 61 1.47 -11.48 -5.46
C GLN A 61 -0.03 -11.61 -5.24
N TYR A 62 -0.83 -10.63 -5.67
CA TYR A 62 -2.26 -10.60 -5.44
C TYR A 62 -3.04 -10.66 -6.75
N LYS A 63 -3.83 -11.72 -6.89
CA LYS A 63 -4.80 -11.83 -8.00
C LYS A 63 -5.95 -10.85 -7.81
N LYS A 64 -6.51 -10.33 -8.90
CA LYS A 64 -7.71 -9.48 -8.92
C LYS A 64 -8.85 -9.99 -8.04
N SER A 65 -9.05 -11.31 -8.00
CA SER A 65 -10.10 -11.96 -7.17
C SER A 65 -9.96 -11.73 -5.67
N LYS A 66 -8.77 -11.35 -5.19
CA LYS A 66 -8.55 -11.02 -3.78
C LYS A 66 -8.91 -9.59 -3.43
N PHE A 67 -9.20 -8.72 -4.40
CA PHE A 67 -9.52 -7.32 -4.13
C PHE A 67 -11.02 -7.11 -4.11
N THR A 68 -11.49 -6.32 -3.16
CA THR A 68 -12.88 -5.84 -3.18
C THR A 68 -13.04 -4.75 -4.25
N ALA A 69 -14.27 -4.45 -4.67
CA ALA A 69 -14.54 -3.41 -5.66
C ALA A 69 -13.96 -2.05 -5.24
N GLU A 70 -14.05 -1.70 -3.95
CA GLU A 70 -13.47 -0.47 -3.41
C GLU A 70 -11.94 -0.46 -3.56
N THR A 71 -11.30 -1.58 -3.22
CA THR A 71 -9.85 -1.69 -3.28
C THR A 71 -9.32 -1.77 -4.72
N LEU A 72 -10.11 -2.31 -5.67
CA LEU A 72 -9.82 -2.28 -7.10
C LEU A 72 -9.87 -0.86 -7.66
N ASN A 73 -10.89 -0.08 -7.28
CA ASN A 73 -10.97 1.32 -7.69
C ASN A 73 -9.74 2.09 -7.18
N ARG A 74 -9.35 1.88 -5.92
CA ARG A 74 -8.15 2.48 -5.36
C ARG A 74 -6.87 2.03 -6.07
N ALA A 75 -6.75 0.75 -6.38
CA ALA A 75 -5.62 0.23 -7.15
C ALA A 75 -5.51 0.92 -8.52
N ALA A 76 -6.64 1.09 -9.22
CA ALA A 76 -6.70 1.79 -10.49
C ALA A 76 -6.32 3.27 -10.37
N GLU A 77 -6.78 3.98 -9.34
CA GLU A 77 -6.36 5.37 -9.07
C GLU A 77 -4.84 5.49 -8.84
N LEU A 78 -4.23 4.45 -8.26
CA LEU A 78 -2.79 4.38 -7.99
C LEU A 78 -1.99 3.86 -9.18
N GLY A 79 -2.63 3.53 -10.31
CA GLY A 79 -2.00 3.00 -11.51
C GLY A 79 -1.55 1.54 -11.40
N ILE A 80 -2.16 0.75 -10.50
CA ILE A 80 -1.90 -0.68 -10.32
C ILE A 80 -2.90 -1.45 -11.18
N GLU A 81 -2.42 -2.05 -12.27
CA GLU A 81 -3.25 -2.80 -13.22
C GLU A 81 -3.29 -4.30 -12.89
N MET A 82 -4.38 -4.75 -12.27
CA MET A 82 -4.53 -6.16 -11.92
C MET A 82 -4.99 -6.97 -13.14
N LYS A 83 -4.09 -7.84 -13.63
CA LYS A 83 -4.40 -8.84 -14.66
C LYS A 83 -5.16 -10.03 -14.11
#